data_AF-A0AAW1PDM4-F1
#
_entry.id   AF-A0AAW1PDM4-F1
#
_cell.length_a   1.000
_cell.length_b   1.000
_cell.length_c   1.000
_cell.angle_alpha   90.00
_cell.angle_beta   90.00
_cell.angle_gamma   90.00
#
_symmetry.space_group_name_H-M   'P 1'
#
loop_
_entity.id
_entity.type
_entity.pdbx_description
1 polymer ?
#
loop_
_entity_poly.entity_id
_entity_poly.type
_entity_poly.pdbx_seq_one_letter_code
_entity_poly.pdbx_strand_id
1 'polypeptide(L)'
;MRPKDLLANVGEFHSKAGGSAANTVRGLASGFGVRCDLVGARGKDEWGAMFASSMKRASVNTSKVRVQPGPTGRCVILSHNGQRTMRTCLDDAVRLQKDALTAEDFSGSKWLFLSGYCLYGEGLMERAVELAAAVGAKVALDLASFEVVRAFRSQLTSLLTRYPVEVVFCNEDEAVEYMGGLQSGATPEQGLRQLSTLCNIAVVTLGEKGCIVKARGSDTILAEPACSGVKVVDATGAGDLFASGFLYGLMRDFPLQKCAQVGCLAGGAIVQTMGAELTQACLRWLFARLHGDLAATVVRDSASAVHQELLECYALIARMGRGVVYYGSARLKQDCPHWQRAVDLGREVARLLDCTTWSGGGPGMMQAATLGALEAKKPVGGIRISREAGTTVRTASYLPTASAVFCRFLSSRKVALVDAGVRAAETDRTAYIFLPGGLGTMDELFEIMTLMQLKKLGSKHAVPLILCNYDGFYDGLMNFLRAMDRNGTVGAAELKDVMLAAHNEEVLDTLAAFYGLSRKVDGEPTHHLTPGKRASSLLGQLP
;
A
#
# COMPACT_ATOMS: atom_id res chain seq x y z
N MET A 1 3.80 3.05 -44.81
CA MET A 1 2.42 2.76 -44.36
C MET A 1 2.19 3.57 -43.08
N ARG A 2 1.12 4.37 -42.98
CA ARG A 2 0.89 5.15 -41.75
C ARG A 2 0.50 4.19 -40.61
N PRO A 3 0.83 4.46 -39.34
CA PRO A 3 0.53 3.53 -38.24
C PRO A 3 -0.95 3.16 -38.08
N LYS A 4 -1.88 4.05 -38.48
CA LYS A 4 -3.31 3.75 -38.57
C LYS A 4 -3.65 2.66 -39.60
N ASP A 5 -2.91 2.64 -40.71
CA ASP A 5 -3.05 1.63 -41.76
C ASP A 5 -2.36 0.31 -41.33
N LEU A 6 -1.39 0.38 -40.41
CA LEU A 6 -0.74 -0.79 -39.79
C LEU A 6 -1.70 -1.50 -38.83
N LEU A 7 -2.36 -0.78 -37.91
CA LEU A 7 -3.33 -1.36 -36.99
C LEU A 7 -4.52 -2.03 -37.69
N ALA A 8 -4.93 -1.52 -38.85
CA ALA A 8 -6.00 -2.12 -39.65
C ALA A 8 -5.59 -3.47 -40.30
N ASN A 9 -4.30 -3.73 -40.43
CA ASN A 9 -3.74 -4.94 -41.05
C ASN A 9 -3.12 -5.91 -40.03
N VAL A 10 -2.97 -5.49 -38.77
CA VAL A 10 -2.54 -6.33 -37.66
C VAL A 10 -3.82 -6.94 -37.07
N GLY A 11 -3.85 -8.25 -36.86
CA GLY A 11 -5.02 -8.97 -36.32
C GLY A 11 -5.36 -8.57 -34.87
N GLU A 12 -5.41 -9.54 -33.96
CA GLU A 12 -5.65 -9.22 -32.55
C GLU A 12 -4.49 -8.43 -31.94
N PHE A 13 -4.81 -7.39 -31.17
CA PHE A 13 -3.82 -6.58 -30.45
C PHE A 13 -4.30 -6.25 -29.04
N HIS A 14 -3.34 -5.98 -28.15
CA HIS A 14 -3.59 -5.48 -26.79
C HIS A 14 -3.07 -4.06 -26.63
N SER A 15 -3.79 -3.24 -25.88
CA SER A 15 -3.39 -1.87 -25.55
C SER A 15 -3.01 -1.75 -24.08
N LYS A 16 -1.89 -1.06 -23.82
CA LYS A 16 -1.42 -0.74 -22.47
C LYS A 16 -0.86 0.70 -22.44
N ALA A 17 -0.91 1.33 -21.28
CA ALA A 17 -0.26 2.61 -21.08
C ALA A 17 1.27 2.43 -21.07
N GLY A 18 1.98 3.19 -21.91
CA GLY A 18 3.42 3.11 -22.08
C GLY A 18 4.13 4.46 -21.92
N GLY A 19 5.24 4.62 -22.64
CA GLY A 19 6.12 5.79 -22.57
C GLY A 19 7.23 5.57 -21.55
N SER A 20 8.49 5.68 -21.98
CA SER A 20 9.66 5.31 -21.17
C SER A 20 9.68 6.00 -19.80
N ALA A 21 9.64 7.34 -19.77
CA ALA A 21 9.58 8.09 -18.51
C ALA A 21 8.38 7.74 -17.62
N ALA A 22 7.22 7.47 -18.23
CA ALA A 22 6.02 7.09 -17.49
C ALA A 22 6.13 5.67 -16.93
N ASN A 23 6.76 4.74 -17.66
CA ASN A 23 7.05 3.39 -17.19
C ASN A 23 8.03 3.41 -16.02
N THR A 24 9.09 4.22 -16.09
CA THR A 24 10.07 4.36 -14.99
C THR A 24 9.43 4.94 -13.74
N VAL A 25 8.66 6.02 -13.87
CA VAL A 25 7.91 6.62 -12.76
C VAL A 25 6.87 5.65 -12.18
N ARG A 26 6.17 4.92 -13.04
CA ARG A 26 5.25 3.86 -12.61
C ARG A 26 5.97 2.77 -11.82
N GLY A 27 7.14 2.34 -12.29
CA GLY A 27 8.01 1.38 -11.60
C GLY A 27 8.44 1.85 -10.21
N LEU A 28 8.88 3.10 -10.09
CA LEU A 28 9.23 3.73 -8.81
C LEU A 28 8.04 3.78 -7.85
N ALA A 29 6.86 4.16 -8.34
CA ALA A 29 5.65 4.28 -7.51
C ALA A 29 5.11 2.91 -7.08
N SER A 30 4.76 2.04 -8.02
CA SER A 30 4.12 0.75 -7.70
C SER A 30 5.11 -0.33 -7.24
N GLY A 31 6.37 -0.26 -7.71
CA GLY A 31 7.40 -1.24 -7.39
C GLY A 31 8.17 -0.92 -6.12
N PHE A 32 8.34 0.37 -5.79
CA PHE A 32 9.21 0.79 -4.69
C PHE A 32 8.56 1.78 -3.71
N GLY A 33 7.29 2.14 -3.91
CA GLY A 33 6.53 3.02 -3.01
C GLY A 33 7.04 4.47 -3.01
N VAL A 34 7.73 4.90 -4.07
CA VAL A 34 8.25 6.26 -4.19
C VAL A 34 7.11 7.19 -4.63
N ARG A 35 6.98 8.36 -3.99
CA ARG A 35 6.03 9.37 -4.45
C ARG A 35 6.51 9.97 -5.76
N CYS A 36 5.71 9.86 -6.80
CA CYS A 36 6.06 10.36 -8.13
C CYS A 36 4.95 11.23 -8.72
N ASP A 37 5.38 12.35 -9.30
CA ASP A 37 4.58 13.18 -10.19
C ASP A 37 4.97 12.88 -11.64
N LEU A 38 4.01 13.00 -12.57
CA LEU A 38 4.28 12.95 -14.00
C LEU A 38 3.94 14.29 -14.66
N VAL A 39 4.92 14.85 -15.37
CA VAL A 39 4.77 16.06 -16.18
C VAL A 39 4.75 15.66 -17.66
N GLY A 40 3.73 16.09 -18.40
CA GLY A 40 3.57 15.72 -19.81
C GLY A 40 2.26 16.24 -20.40
N ALA A 41 1.91 15.75 -21.60
CA ALA A 41 0.66 16.07 -22.28
C ALA A 41 -0.05 14.81 -22.78
N ARG A 42 -1.38 14.84 -22.80
CA ARG A 42 -2.25 13.80 -23.37
C ARG A 42 -3.44 14.41 -24.12
N GLY A 43 -3.95 13.68 -25.09
CA GLY A 43 -5.13 14.07 -25.83
C GLY A 43 -6.40 13.96 -24.97
N LYS A 44 -7.46 14.64 -25.41
CA LYS A 44 -8.82 14.46 -24.89
C LYS A 44 -9.52 13.30 -25.62
N ASP A 45 -8.91 12.11 -25.56
CA ASP A 45 -9.38 10.89 -26.21
C ASP A 45 -9.39 9.68 -25.25
N GLU A 46 -9.88 8.54 -25.73
CA GLU A 46 -9.95 7.28 -24.97
C GLU A 46 -8.57 6.80 -24.50
N TRP A 47 -7.54 7.01 -25.32
CA TRP A 47 -6.16 6.62 -25.05
C TRP A 47 -5.55 7.46 -23.92
N GLY A 48 -5.81 8.77 -23.91
CA GLY A 48 -5.43 9.67 -22.84
C GLY A 48 -6.13 9.34 -21.53
N ALA A 49 -7.43 8.98 -21.59
CA ALA A 49 -8.16 8.51 -20.42
C ALA A 49 -7.61 7.19 -19.87
N MET A 50 -7.31 6.22 -20.74
CA MET A 50 -6.68 4.95 -20.38
C MET A 50 -5.31 5.16 -19.72
N PHE A 51 -4.48 6.05 -20.29
CA PHE A 51 -3.18 6.41 -19.75
C PHE A 51 -3.28 6.99 -18.33
N ALA A 52 -4.12 8.00 -18.13
CA ALA A 52 -4.31 8.63 -16.82
C ALA A 52 -4.84 7.64 -15.77
N SER A 53 -5.77 6.77 -16.17
CA SER A 53 -6.32 5.72 -15.30
C SER A 53 -5.25 4.69 -14.88
N SER A 54 -4.37 4.27 -15.81
CA SER A 54 -3.25 3.36 -15.51
C SER A 54 -2.26 4.00 -14.52
N MET A 55 -1.85 5.25 -14.75
CA MET A 55 -0.93 5.95 -13.86
C MET A 55 -1.53 6.15 -12.46
N LYS A 56 -2.83 6.49 -12.37
CA LYS A 56 -3.53 6.63 -11.08
C LYS A 56 -3.60 5.31 -10.31
N ARG A 57 -3.87 4.17 -10.98
CA ARG A 57 -3.85 2.84 -10.34
C ARG A 57 -2.48 2.48 -9.78
N ALA A 58 -1.41 2.96 -10.42
CA ALA A 58 -0.05 2.79 -9.93
C ALA A 58 0.38 3.85 -8.89
N SER A 59 -0.55 4.65 -8.37
CA SER A 59 -0.29 5.73 -7.40
C SER A 59 0.64 6.84 -7.90
N VAL A 60 0.71 7.05 -9.22
CA VAL A 60 1.41 8.19 -9.83
C VAL A 60 0.48 9.40 -9.88
N ASN A 61 0.95 10.54 -9.39
CA ASN A 61 0.20 11.79 -9.46
C ASN A 61 0.24 12.35 -10.89
N THR A 62 -0.93 12.45 -11.51
CA THR A 62 -1.11 12.94 -12.89
C THR A 62 -1.74 14.33 -12.96
N SER A 63 -1.88 15.04 -11.83
CA SER A 63 -2.37 16.43 -11.82
C SER A 63 -1.52 17.35 -12.69
N LYS A 64 -0.23 17.00 -12.89
CA LYS A 64 0.70 17.74 -13.74
C LYS A 64 0.72 17.30 -15.22
N VAL A 65 -0.17 16.38 -15.64
CA VAL A 65 -0.31 15.97 -17.05
C VAL A 65 -1.38 16.82 -17.73
N ARG A 66 -0.99 17.60 -18.75
CA ARG A 66 -1.88 18.53 -19.45
C ARG A 66 -2.79 17.81 -20.42
N VAL A 67 -4.04 18.23 -20.48
CA VAL A 67 -4.99 17.78 -21.51
C VAL A 67 -4.97 18.80 -22.63
N GLN A 68 -4.64 18.38 -23.85
CA GLN A 68 -4.54 19.25 -25.01
C GLN A 68 -5.46 18.77 -26.16
N PRO A 69 -5.89 19.66 -27.06
CA PRO A 69 -6.55 19.27 -28.30
C PRO A 69 -5.60 18.47 -29.20
N GLY A 70 -6.06 17.34 -29.73
CA GLY A 70 -5.26 16.43 -30.57
C GLY A 70 -5.20 15.00 -30.01
N PRO A 71 -4.66 14.05 -30.79
CA PRO A 71 -4.57 12.65 -30.39
C PRO A 71 -3.46 12.42 -29.36
N THR A 72 -3.69 11.47 -28.44
CA THR A 72 -2.66 10.96 -27.54
C THR A 72 -1.60 10.18 -28.34
N GLY A 73 -0.32 10.31 -27.95
CA GLY A 73 0.78 9.58 -28.55
C GLY A 73 0.60 8.07 -28.44
N ARG A 74 0.93 7.34 -29.52
CA ARG A 74 0.79 5.88 -29.61
C ARG A 74 2.08 5.26 -30.10
N CYS A 75 2.39 4.07 -29.59
CA CYS A 75 3.50 3.25 -30.08
C CYS A 75 2.99 1.85 -30.37
N VAL A 76 3.26 1.38 -31.59
CA VAL A 76 3.03 -0.03 -31.95
C VAL A 76 4.26 -0.81 -31.55
N ILE A 77 4.07 -1.88 -30.78
CA ILE A 77 5.14 -2.77 -30.34
C ILE A 77 4.86 -4.15 -30.95
N LEU A 78 5.78 -4.60 -31.81
CA LEU A 78 5.76 -5.94 -32.37
C LEU A 78 6.69 -6.81 -31.52
N SER A 79 6.13 -7.81 -30.84
CA SER A 79 6.89 -8.73 -30.00
C SER A 79 6.90 -10.12 -30.63
N HIS A 80 8.09 -10.71 -30.77
CA HIS A 80 8.27 -12.08 -31.27
C HIS A 80 9.49 -12.72 -30.59
N ASN A 81 9.30 -13.92 -30.02
CA ASN A 81 10.35 -14.67 -29.29
C ASN A 81 11.10 -13.84 -28.24
N GLY A 82 10.39 -13.01 -27.46
CA GLY A 82 10.95 -12.17 -26.40
C GLY A 82 11.66 -10.90 -26.88
N GLN A 83 11.87 -10.74 -28.19
CA GLN A 83 12.40 -9.52 -28.80
C GLN A 83 11.25 -8.58 -29.18
N ARG A 84 11.52 -7.26 -29.18
CA ARG A 84 10.55 -6.24 -29.59
C ARG A 84 11.09 -5.29 -30.65
N THR A 85 10.22 -4.87 -31.57
CA THR A 85 10.43 -3.72 -32.46
C THR A 85 9.34 -2.68 -32.18
N MET A 86 9.76 -1.43 -31.98
CA MET A 86 8.86 -0.32 -31.68
C MET A 86 8.70 0.61 -32.88
N ARG A 87 7.47 1.06 -33.12
CA ARG A 87 7.13 2.07 -34.12
C ARG A 87 6.24 3.13 -33.46
N THR A 88 6.88 4.19 -32.99
CA THR A 88 6.21 5.32 -32.33
C THR A 88 5.55 6.22 -33.37
N CYS A 89 4.26 6.48 -33.21
CA CYS A 89 3.47 7.35 -34.05
C CYS A 89 3.33 8.71 -33.35
N LEU A 90 4.27 9.63 -33.62
CA LEU A 90 4.33 10.95 -32.96
C LEU A 90 3.85 12.11 -33.82
N ASP A 91 3.67 11.94 -35.14
CA ASP A 91 3.51 13.04 -36.09
C ASP A 91 2.35 14.00 -35.74
N ASP A 92 1.20 13.46 -35.34
CA ASP A 92 0.03 14.26 -34.94
C ASP A 92 -0.22 14.27 -33.42
N ALA A 93 0.63 13.60 -32.64
CA ALA A 93 0.41 13.43 -31.21
C ALA A 93 0.60 14.74 -30.44
N VAL A 94 -0.21 14.97 -29.41
CA VAL A 94 0.01 16.11 -28.51
C VAL A 94 1.37 16.00 -27.82
N ARG A 95 2.03 17.15 -27.65
CA ARG A 95 3.35 17.24 -27.01
C ARG A 95 3.38 18.43 -26.07
N LEU A 96 4.04 18.24 -24.93
CA LEU A 96 4.34 19.36 -24.05
C LEU A 96 5.37 20.26 -24.73
N GLN A 97 5.11 21.56 -24.78
CA GLN A 97 6.04 22.56 -25.32
C GLN A 97 6.86 23.17 -24.20
N LYS A 98 8.09 23.64 -24.50
CA LYS A 98 9.00 24.21 -23.50
C LYS A 98 8.35 25.36 -22.71
N ASP A 99 7.56 26.21 -23.36
CA ASP A 99 6.95 27.40 -22.75
C ASP A 99 5.78 27.05 -21.81
N ALA A 100 5.29 25.80 -21.87
CA ALA A 100 4.26 25.31 -20.95
C ALA A 100 4.85 24.81 -19.61
N LEU A 101 6.19 24.69 -19.51
CA LEU A 101 6.86 24.28 -18.27
C LEU A 101 7.08 25.48 -17.34
N THR A 102 6.71 25.29 -16.08
CA THR A 102 6.86 26.29 -15.02
C THR A 102 7.68 25.75 -13.86
N ALA A 103 8.20 26.61 -12.99
CA ALA A 103 8.91 26.18 -11.79
C ALA A 103 8.01 25.36 -10.83
N GLU A 104 6.69 25.64 -10.84
CA GLU A 104 5.71 24.93 -10.00
C GLU A 104 5.61 23.44 -10.36
N ASP A 105 5.86 23.09 -11.63
CA ASP A 105 5.89 21.68 -12.07
C ASP A 105 6.93 20.85 -11.33
N PHE A 106 8.01 21.48 -10.89
CA PHE A 106 9.14 20.84 -10.21
C PHE A 106 9.16 21.10 -8.69
N SER A 107 8.21 21.88 -8.17
CA SER A 107 8.15 22.22 -6.74
C SER A 107 8.04 20.97 -5.85
N GLY A 108 8.94 20.88 -4.86
CA GLY A 108 9.02 19.76 -3.92
C GLY A 108 9.68 18.48 -4.46
N SER A 109 10.07 18.46 -5.74
CA SER A 109 10.77 17.32 -6.35
C SER A 109 12.25 17.32 -5.97
N LYS A 110 12.77 16.15 -5.58
CA LYS A 110 14.20 15.95 -5.32
C LYS A 110 14.96 15.40 -6.53
N TRP A 111 14.23 14.81 -7.48
CA TRP A 111 14.75 14.18 -8.67
C TRP A 111 13.86 14.52 -9.86
N LEU A 112 14.50 14.77 -11.00
CA LEU A 112 13.88 14.81 -12.32
C LEU A 112 14.41 13.62 -13.13
N PHE A 113 13.51 12.78 -13.63
CA PHE A 113 13.83 11.76 -14.63
C PHE A 113 13.35 12.21 -16.00
N LEU A 114 14.23 12.15 -16.99
CA LEU A 114 13.95 12.47 -18.40
C LEU A 114 14.27 11.28 -19.28
N SER A 115 13.49 11.13 -20.36
CA SER A 115 13.80 10.20 -21.44
C SER A 115 14.26 10.99 -22.66
N GLY A 116 15.21 10.44 -23.42
CA GLY A 116 15.74 10.97 -24.68
C GLY A 116 14.66 11.42 -25.67
N TYR A 117 13.49 10.78 -25.65
CA TYR A 117 12.34 11.18 -26.46
C TYR A 117 11.88 12.63 -26.24
N CYS A 118 12.23 13.28 -25.13
CA CYS A 118 11.98 14.71 -24.92
C CYS A 118 12.67 15.62 -25.95
N LEU A 119 13.74 15.16 -26.62
CA LEU A 119 14.46 15.92 -27.65
C LEU A 119 13.64 16.15 -28.93
N TYR A 120 12.58 15.37 -29.16
CA TYR A 120 11.63 15.65 -30.24
C TYR A 120 10.74 16.87 -29.97
N GLY A 121 10.78 17.45 -28.77
CA GLY A 121 10.20 18.75 -28.46
C GLY A 121 11.32 19.78 -28.37
N GLU A 122 11.35 20.73 -29.30
CA GLU A 122 12.43 21.73 -29.39
C GLU A 122 12.61 22.49 -28.07
N GLY A 123 13.80 22.40 -27.46
CA GLY A 123 14.16 23.07 -26.21
C GLY A 123 13.44 22.56 -24.95
N LEU A 124 12.62 21.52 -25.05
CA LEU A 124 11.84 21.00 -23.91
C LEU A 124 12.74 20.39 -22.84
N MET A 125 13.74 19.60 -23.27
CA MET A 125 14.64 18.91 -22.36
C MET A 125 15.51 19.91 -21.59
N GLU A 126 16.10 20.87 -22.29
CA GLU A 126 16.92 21.95 -21.72
C GLU A 126 16.11 22.75 -20.70
N ARG A 127 14.87 23.13 -21.06
CA ARG A 127 14.01 23.90 -20.17
C ARG A 127 13.63 23.12 -18.91
N ALA A 128 13.36 21.82 -19.04
CA ALA A 128 13.06 20.97 -17.89
C ALA A 128 14.27 20.84 -16.94
N VAL A 129 15.48 20.66 -17.49
CA VAL A 129 16.72 20.59 -16.71
C VAL A 129 17.00 21.91 -15.99
N GLU A 130 16.82 23.05 -16.66
CA GLU A 130 16.98 24.38 -16.04
C GLU A 130 16.04 24.60 -14.86
N LEU A 131 14.75 24.27 -15.03
CA LEU A 131 13.75 24.45 -13.99
C LEU A 131 13.96 23.48 -12.81
N ALA A 132 14.38 22.24 -13.09
CA ALA A 132 14.74 21.27 -12.05
C ALA A 132 15.98 21.71 -11.26
N ALA A 133 17.01 22.23 -11.95
CA ALA A 133 18.20 22.76 -11.31
C ALA A 133 17.86 23.95 -10.40
N ALA A 134 16.95 24.84 -10.83
CA ALA A 134 16.50 25.99 -10.03
C ALA A 134 15.83 25.61 -8.71
N VAL A 135 15.25 24.40 -8.59
CA VAL A 135 14.66 23.89 -7.34
C VAL A 135 15.59 22.92 -6.59
N GLY A 136 16.83 22.72 -7.07
CA GLY A 136 17.81 21.83 -6.47
C GLY A 136 17.54 20.34 -6.71
N ALA A 137 16.73 19.98 -7.71
CA ALA A 137 16.48 18.58 -8.05
C ALA A 137 17.66 17.98 -8.82
N LYS A 138 18.04 16.74 -8.47
CA LYS A 138 19.02 15.96 -9.23
C LYS A 138 18.42 15.49 -10.55
N VAL A 139 19.21 15.44 -11.61
CA VAL A 139 18.74 15.02 -12.95
C VAL A 139 19.22 13.62 -13.29
N ALA A 140 18.29 12.78 -13.71
CA ALA A 140 18.53 11.46 -14.28
C ALA A 140 18.03 11.44 -15.73
N LEU A 141 18.85 10.96 -16.66
CA LEU A 141 18.53 10.92 -18.09
C LEU A 141 18.70 9.52 -18.64
N ASP A 142 17.67 9.01 -19.31
CA ASP A 142 17.75 7.80 -20.14
C ASP A 142 17.87 8.21 -21.62
N LEU A 143 18.82 7.63 -22.37
CA LEU A 143 19.08 7.99 -23.78
C LEU A 143 17.99 7.51 -24.75
N ALA A 144 17.07 6.65 -24.28
CA ALA A 144 15.85 6.19 -24.92
C ALA A 144 15.97 5.24 -26.12
N SER A 145 16.73 5.61 -27.16
CA SER A 145 16.97 4.74 -28.33
C SER A 145 18.19 5.16 -29.12
N PHE A 146 18.80 4.22 -29.85
CA PHE A 146 19.92 4.54 -30.73
C PHE A 146 19.53 5.55 -31.83
N GLU A 147 18.29 5.55 -32.32
CA GLU A 147 17.84 6.56 -33.30
C GLU A 147 17.82 7.97 -32.69
N VAL A 148 17.41 8.11 -31.43
CA VAL A 148 17.46 9.38 -30.70
C VAL A 148 18.91 9.83 -30.54
N VAL A 149 19.79 8.92 -30.11
CA VAL A 149 21.22 9.21 -29.95
C VAL A 149 21.83 9.65 -31.28
N ARG A 150 21.55 8.94 -32.37
CA ARG A 150 22.04 9.29 -33.72
C ARG A 150 21.58 10.67 -34.17
N ALA A 151 20.29 10.97 -33.99
CA ALA A 151 19.70 12.22 -34.45
C ALA A 151 20.15 13.43 -33.61
N PHE A 152 20.36 13.23 -32.30
CA PHE A 152 20.54 14.32 -31.35
C PHE A 152 21.86 14.25 -30.56
N ARG A 153 22.86 13.50 -31.03
CA ARG A 153 24.15 13.32 -30.35
C ARG A 153 24.78 14.65 -29.91
N SER A 154 24.84 15.62 -30.80
CA SER A 154 25.44 16.93 -30.52
C SER A 154 24.68 17.69 -29.42
N GLN A 155 23.35 17.63 -29.44
CA GLN A 155 22.49 18.26 -28.43
C GLN A 155 22.63 17.56 -27.08
N LEU A 156 22.65 16.21 -27.05
CA LEU A 156 22.92 15.42 -25.86
C LEU A 156 24.28 15.79 -25.24
N THR A 157 25.35 15.83 -26.05
CA THR A 157 26.68 16.21 -25.57
C THR A 157 26.69 17.65 -25.04
N SER A 158 26.02 18.58 -25.72
CA SER A 158 25.91 19.97 -25.28
C SER A 158 25.18 20.07 -23.93
N LEU A 159 24.05 19.37 -23.77
CA LEU A 159 23.27 19.36 -22.54
C LEU A 159 24.07 18.77 -21.38
N LEU A 160 24.71 17.62 -21.56
CA LEU A 160 25.52 16.97 -20.51
C LEU A 160 26.76 17.79 -20.14
N THR A 161 27.28 18.61 -21.05
CA THR A 161 28.40 19.52 -20.76
C THR A 161 27.94 20.74 -19.97
N ARG A 162 26.74 21.26 -20.26
CA ARG A 162 26.22 22.51 -19.68
C ARG A 162 25.57 22.32 -18.32
N TYR A 163 24.97 21.17 -18.05
CA TYR A 163 24.18 20.94 -16.83
C TYR A 163 24.70 19.74 -16.04
N PRO A 164 24.68 19.80 -14.70
CA PRO A 164 25.03 18.66 -13.87
C PRO A 164 23.94 17.57 -13.97
N VAL A 165 24.27 16.47 -14.65
CA VAL A 165 23.42 15.27 -14.69
C VAL A 165 23.99 14.22 -13.73
N GLU A 166 23.16 13.80 -12.79
CA GLU A 166 23.55 12.85 -11.74
C GLU A 166 23.75 11.45 -12.32
N VAL A 167 22.84 11.00 -13.19
CA VAL A 167 22.94 9.68 -13.81
C VAL A 167 22.46 9.68 -15.25
N VAL A 168 23.22 9.01 -16.13
CA VAL A 168 22.84 8.72 -17.51
C VAL A 168 22.70 7.21 -17.69
N PHE A 169 21.54 6.78 -18.19
CA PHE A 169 21.25 5.39 -18.55
C PHE A 169 21.24 5.24 -20.06
N CYS A 170 21.81 4.15 -20.55
CA CYS A 170 21.64 3.69 -21.92
C CYS A 170 21.82 2.16 -22.04
N ASN A 171 21.48 1.60 -23.19
CA ASN A 171 21.85 0.23 -23.54
C ASN A 171 23.12 0.16 -24.41
N GLU A 172 23.55 -1.05 -24.73
CA GLU A 172 24.73 -1.31 -25.58
C GLU A 172 24.68 -0.61 -26.95
N ASP A 173 23.55 -0.60 -27.64
CA ASP A 173 23.39 0.03 -28.95
C ASP A 173 23.49 1.55 -28.85
N GLU A 174 22.83 2.14 -27.85
CA GLU A 174 22.87 3.57 -27.58
C GLU A 174 24.28 4.05 -27.17
N ALA A 175 25.01 3.25 -26.38
CA ALA A 175 26.38 3.55 -25.99
C ALA A 175 27.33 3.55 -27.20
N VAL A 176 27.19 2.57 -28.11
CA VAL A 176 27.96 2.50 -29.35
C VAL A 176 27.56 3.63 -30.31
N GLU A 177 26.26 3.92 -30.41
CA GLU A 177 25.77 5.01 -31.26
C GLU A 177 26.28 6.38 -30.79
N TYR A 178 26.39 6.59 -29.47
CA TYR A 178 26.98 7.81 -28.91
C TYR A 178 28.44 8.01 -29.35
N MET A 179 29.18 6.92 -29.58
CA MET A 179 30.56 6.94 -30.08
C MET A 179 30.68 7.13 -31.60
N GLY A 180 29.56 7.26 -32.31
CA GLY A 180 29.52 7.41 -33.78
C GLY A 180 28.99 6.20 -34.53
N GLY A 181 28.29 5.29 -33.84
CA GLY A 181 27.62 4.14 -34.45
C GLY A 181 28.56 2.97 -34.73
N LEU A 182 28.00 1.90 -35.29
CA LEU A 182 28.71 0.63 -35.54
C LEU A 182 29.99 0.78 -36.39
N GLN A 183 30.03 1.78 -37.29
CA GLN A 183 31.19 2.05 -38.13
C GLN A 183 32.42 2.55 -37.37
N SER A 184 32.23 3.07 -36.15
CA SER A 184 33.33 3.53 -35.30
C SER A 184 34.15 2.37 -34.71
N GLY A 185 33.63 1.13 -34.74
CA GLY A 185 34.22 -0.03 -34.07
C GLY A 185 34.22 0.09 -32.55
N ALA A 186 33.45 1.02 -31.99
CA ALA A 186 33.43 1.29 -30.56
C ALA A 186 32.70 0.19 -29.76
N THR A 187 33.12 0.00 -28.51
CA THR A 187 32.46 -0.93 -27.58
C THR A 187 31.53 -0.20 -26.59
N PRO A 188 30.54 -0.89 -25.99
CA PRO A 188 29.71 -0.31 -24.93
C PRO A 188 30.52 0.27 -23.75
N GLU A 189 31.64 -0.35 -23.39
CA GLU A 189 32.54 0.14 -22.33
C GLU A 189 33.22 1.46 -22.71
N GLN A 190 33.55 1.67 -23.98
CA GLN A 190 34.08 2.96 -24.45
C GLN A 190 33.02 4.05 -24.39
N GLY A 191 31.78 3.74 -24.77
CA GLY A 191 30.62 4.62 -24.58
C GLY A 191 30.39 4.98 -23.11
N LEU A 192 30.44 3.99 -22.21
CA LEU A 192 30.36 4.20 -20.75
C LEU A 192 31.45 5.16 -20.25
N ARG A 193 32.71 4.94 -20.67
CA ARG A 193 33.84 5.80 -20.29
C ARG A 193 33.61 7.23 -20.74
N GLN A 194 33.22 7.43 -22.01
CA GLN A 194 32.93 8.75 -22.54
C GLN A 194 31.80 9.45 -21.77
N LEU A 195 30.67 8.78 -21.56
CA LEU A 195 29.53 9.34 -20.82
C LEU A 195 29.87 9.67 -19.37
N SER A 196 30.71 8.86 -18.70
CA SER A 196 31.13 9.10 -17.31
C SER A 196 31.97 10.37 -17.13
N THR A 197 32.54 10.92 -18.22
CA THR A 197 33.21 12.23 -18.17
C THR A 197 32.21 13.39 -18.17
N LEU A 198 30.96 13.14 -18.60
CA LEU A 198 29.91 14.14 -18.83
C LEU A 198 28.76 14.08 -17.82
N CYS A 199 28.65 13.01 -17.01
CA CYS A 199 27.69 12.91 -15.89
C CYS A 199 28.37 12.40 -14.61
N ASN A 200 27.69 12.37 -13.46
CA ASN A 200 28.27 11.83 -12.22
C ASN A 200 28.31 10.30 -12.23
N ILE A 201 27.31 9.65 -12.80
CA ILE A 201 27.21 8.18 -12.92
C ILE A 201 26.73 7.83 -14.33
N ALA A 202 27.53 7.07 -15.08
CA ALA A 202 27.08 6.46 -16.33
C ALA A 202 26.71 4.99 -16.09
N VAL A 203 25.64 4.52 -16.73
CA VAL A 203 25.15 3.14 -16.66
C VAL A 203 24.83 2.64 -18.06
N VAL A 204 25.42 1.50 -18.44
CA VAL A 204 25.09 0.79 -19.68
C VAL A 204 24.48 -0.57 -19.33
N THR A 205 23.24 -0.80 -19.74
CA THR A 205 22.59 -2.12 -19.64
C THR A 205 22.99 -3.00 -20.83
N LEU A 206 23.27 -4.27 -20.56
CA LEU A 206 23.83 -5.25 -21.48
C LEU A 206 22.90 -6.47 -21.70
N GLY A 207 21.59 -6.24 -21.62
CA GLY A 207 20.57 -7.29 -21.71
C GLY A 207 20.78 -8.42 -20.69
N GLU A 208 20.87 -9.66 -21.17
CA GLU A 208 21.09 -10.86 -20.35
C GLU A 208 22.45 -10.91 -19.64
N LYS A 209 23.39 -10.02 -20.01
CA LYS A 209 24.70 -9.91 -19.37
C LYS A 209 24.68 -8.99 -18.15
N GLY A 210 23.59 -8.25 -17.92
CA GLY A 210 23.41 -7.36 -16.77
C GLY A 210 23.70 -5.90 -17.10
N CYS A 211 24.58 -5.25 -16.36
CA CYS A 211 24.97 -3.87 -16.61
C CYS A 211 26.42 -3.57 -16.20
N ILE A 212 26.94 -2.48 -16.75
CA ILE A 212 28.20 -1.85 -16.34
C ILE A 212 27.94 -0.41 -15.89
N VAL A 213 28.61 0.01 -14.83
CA VAL A 213 28.42 1.30 -14.16
C VAL A 213 29.77 1.95 -13.94
N LYS A 214 29.85 3.27 -14.15
CA LYS A 214 31.06 4.05 -13.89
C LYS A 214 30.71 5.40 -13.28
N ALA A 215 31.25 5.66 -12.08
CA ALA A 215 31.22 6.97 -11.46
C ALA A 215 32.31 7.88 -12.05
N ARG A 216 32.01 9.17 -12.15
CA ARG A 216 32.96 10.19 -12.59
C ARG A 216 34.20 10.19 -11.70
N GLY A 217 35.37 10.22 -12.31
CA GLY A 217 36.67 10.25 -11.60
C GLY A 217 37.09 8.92 -10.98
N SER A 218 36.24 7.87 -11.00
CA SER A 218 36.67 6.52 -10.66
C SER A 218 37.42 5.91 -11.84
N ASP A 219 38.47 5.13 -11.61
CA ASP A 219 39.12 4.32 -12.67
C ASP A 219 38.42 2.98 -12.89
N THR A 220 37.67 2.50 -11.89
CA THR A 220 36.99 1.21 -11.90
C THR A 220 35.69 1.26 -12.71
N ILE A 221 35.43 0.20 -13.46
CA ILE A 221 34.10 -0.10 -14.02
C ILE A 221 33.51 -1.20 -13.15
N LEU A 222 32.31 -0.93 -12.63
CA LEU A 222 31.54 -1.89 -11.87
C LEU A 222 30.69 -2.70 -12.85
N ALA A 223 30.73 -4.02 -12.75
CA ALA A 223 29.84 -4.91 -13.50
C ALA A 223 28.89 -5.61 -12.53
N GLU A 224 27.61 -5.68 -12.90
CA GLU A 224 26.60 -6.45 -12.17
C GLU A 224 25.92 -7.38 -13.17
N PRO A 225 25.93 -8.71 -12.95
CA PRO A 225 25.28 -9.66 -13.85
C PRO A 225 23.76 -9.51 -13.84
N ALA A 226 23.10 -9.97 -14.91
CA ALA A 226 21.64 -10.07 -14.91
C ALA A 226 21.17 -11.09 -13.87
N CYS A 227 19.93 -10.95 -13.40
CA CYS A 227 19.36 -11.91 -12.47
C CYS A 227 19.21 -13.29 -13.14
N SER A 228 19.70 -14.34 -12.48
CA SER A 228 19.56 -15.71 -12.94
C SER A 228 18.12 -16.24 -12.76
N GLY A 229 17.76 -17.25 -13.56
CA GLY A 229 16.47 -17.95 -13.46
C GLY A 229 15.26 -17.12 -13.91
N VAL A 230 15.47 -16.11 -14.75
CA VAL A 230 14.40 -15.26 -15.31
C VAL A 230 13.86 -15.90 -16.60
N LYS A 231 12.56 -16.18 -16.64
CA LYS A 231 11.88 -16.59 -17.88
C LYS A 231 11.41 -15.37 -18.66
N VAL A 232 12.10 -15.03 -19.74
CA VAL A 232 11.74 -13.88 -20.59
C VAL A 232 10.48 -14.18 -21.39
N VAL A 233 9.46 -13.34 -21.21
CA VAL A 233 8.19 -13.33 -21.97
C VAL A 233 8.18 -12.15 -22.94
N ASP A 234 8.58 -10.96 -22.50
CA ASP A 234 8.60 -9.73 -23.31
C ASP A 234 9.65 -8.75 -22.75
N ALA A 235 10.60 -8.30 -23.58
CA ALA A 235 11.63 -7.35 -23.15
C ALA A 235 11.12 -5.89 -23.00
N THR A 236 9.84 -5.62 -23.25
CA THR A 236 9.27 -4.28 -23.17
C THR A 236 9.32 -3.71 -21.75
N GLY A 237 9.99 -2.57 -21.58
CA GLY A 237 10.15 -1.88 -20.29
C GLY A 237 11.31 -2.38 -19.43
N ALA A 238 12.14 -3.31 -19.91
CA ALA A 238 13.30 -3.82 -19.16
C ALA A 238 14.24 -2.69 -18.69
N GLY A 239 14.62 -1.78 -19.59
CA GLY A 239 15.43 -0.60 -19.27
C GLY A 239 14.71 0.39 -18.36
N ASP A 240 13.42 0.66 -18.61
CA ASP A 240 12.62 1.58 -17.79
C ASP A 240 12.55 1.13 -16.32
N LEU A 241 12.34 -0.17 -16.09
CA LEU A 241 12.28 -0.75 -14.75
C LEU A 241 13.67 -0.94 -14.15
N PHE A 242 14.69 -1.21 -14.95
CA PHE A 242 16.08 -1.13 -14.49
C PHE A 242 16.40 0.26 -13.93
N ALA A 243 16.10 1.33 -14.68
CA ALA A 243 16.29 2.70 -14.22
C ALA A 243 15.48 2.99 -12.94
N SER A 244 14.26 2.45 -12.83
CA SER A 244 13.45 2.56 -11.61
C SER A 244 14.16 1.99 -10.39
N GLY A 245 14.67 0.75 -10.50
CA GLY A 245 15.36 0.08 -9.41
C GLY A 245 16.69 0.75 -9.05
N PHE A 246 17.44 1.19 -10.05
CA PHE A 246 18.71 1.89 -9.83
C PHE A 246 18.49 3.23 -9.12
N LEU A 247 17.53 4.03 -9.58
CA LEU A 247 17.16 5.30 -8.95
C LEU A 247 16.64 5.13 -7.54
N TYR A 248 15.84 4.10 -7.28
CA TYR A 248 15.45 3.76 -5.91
C TYR A 248 16.67 3.52 -5.02
N GLY A 249 17.68 2.78 -5.51
CA GLY A 249 18.93 2.58 -4.79
C GLY A 249 19.65 3.90 -4.45
N LEU A 250 19.77 4.80 -5.44
CA LEU A 250 20.36 6.13 -5.23
C LEU A 250 19.57 6.97 -4.23
N MET A 251 18.23 6.94 -4.29
CA MET A 251 17.35 7.66 -3.35
C MET A 251 17.44 7.13 -1.91
N ARG A 252 17.98 5.92 -1.72
CA ARG A 252 18.22 5.29 -0.42
C ARG A 252 19.69 5.34 0.00
N ASP A 253 20.51 6.09 -0.72
CA ASP A 253 21.95 6.23 -0.48
C ASP A 253 22.69 4.87 -0.46
N PHE A 254 22.23 3.91 -1.27
CA PHE A 254 22.90 2.62 -1.39
C PHE A 254 24.23 2.72 -2.15
N PRO A 255 25.20 1.83 -1.87
CA PRO A 255 26.39 1.70 -2.69
C PRO A 255 26.04 1.43 -4.17
N LEU A 256 26.87 1.90 -5.10
CA LEU A 256 26.61 1.75 -6.55
C LEU A 256 26.39 0.30 -6.98
N GLN A 257 27.12 -0.66 -6.38
CA GLN A 257 26.91 -2.09 -6.63
C GLN A 257 25.47 -2.50 -6.30
N LYS A 258 24.96 -2.06 -5.15
CA LYS A 258 23.61 -2.38 -4.72
C LYS A 258 22.58 -1.69 -5.62
N CYS A 259 22.84 -0.46 -6.07
CA CYS A 259 21.99 0.22 -7.06
C CYS A 259 21.90 -0.58 -8.36
N ALA A 260 23.04 -1.05 -8.88
CA ALA A 260 23.10 -1.92 -10.06
C ALA A 260 22.32 -3.22 -9.85
N GLN A 261 22.49 -3.88 -8.70
CA GLN A 261 21.76 -5.10 -8.34
C GLN A 261 20.25 -4.87 -8.31
N VAL A 262 19.77 -3.80 -7.68
CA VAL A 262 18.33 -3.48 -7.64
C VAL A 262 17.79 -3.19 -9.05
N GLY A 263 18.56 -2.49 -9.88
CA GLY A 263 18.24 -2.27 -11.29
C GLY A 263 18.09 -3.58 -12.06
N CYS A 264 19.09 -4.47 -11.99
CA CYS A 264 19.05 -5.79 -12.62
C CYS A 264 17.84 -6.63 -12.16
N LEU A 265 17.51 -6.59 -10.86
CA LEU A 265 16.33 -7.27 -10.33
C LEU A 265 15.03 -6.68 -10.88
N ALA A 266 14.89 -5.36 -10.92
CA ALA A 266 13.69 -4.71 -11.44
C ALA A 266 13.48 -4.97 -12.95
N GLY A 267 14.56 -4.90 -13.73
CA GLY A 267 14.56 -5.31 -15.15
C GLY A 267 14.18 -6.78 -15.32
N GLY A 268 14.78 -7.68 -14.53
CA GLY A 268 14.45 -9.11 -14.55
C GLY A 268 13.02 -9.43 -14.11
N ALA A 269 12.42 -8.61 -13.23
CA ALA A 269 11.04 -8.79 -12.80
C ALA A 269 10.05 -8.49 -13.93
N ILE A 270 10.28 -7.41 -14.70
CA ILE A 270 9.31 -6.99 -15.72
C ILE A 270 9.32 -7.87 -16.95
N VAL A 271 10.48 -8.39 -17.35
CA VAL A 271 10.57 -9.20 -18.57
C VAL A 271 9.81 -10.53 -18.49
N GLN A 272 9.34 -10.93 -17.30
CA GLN A 272 8.54 -12.12 -17.05
C GLN A 272 7.05 -11.94 -17.36
N THR A 273 6.61 -10.76 -17.80
CA THR A 273 5.23 -10.47 -18.18
C THR A 273 5.18 -9.66 -19.48
N MET A 274 4.02 -9.65 -20.13
CA MET A 274 3.82 -8.87 -21.36
C MET A 274 3.62 -7.39 -21.05
N GLY A 275 4.35 -6.51 -21.72
CA GLY A 275 4.34 -5.06 -21.55
C GLY A 275 5.09 -4.56 -20.31
N ALA A 276 5.11 -3.24 -20.13
CA ALA A 276 5.93 -2.55 -19.12
C ALA A 276 5.24 -2.29 -17.76
N GLU A 277 4.23 -3.09 -17.39
CA GLU A 277 3.52 -2.96 -16.10
C GLU A 277 3.81 -4.14 -15.18
N LEU A 278 4.32 -3.85 -13.97
CA LEU A 278 4.61 -4.88 -12.98
C LEU A 278 3.31 -5.52 -12.48
N THR A 279 3.14 -6.81 -12.75
CA THR A 279 2.04 -7.60 -12.16
C THR A 279 2.31 -7.89 -10.69
N GLN A 280 1.27 -8.30 -9.95
CA GLN A 280 1.43 -8.78 -8.57
C GLN A 280 2.42 -9.94 -8.44
N ALA A 281 2.49 -10.81 -9.46
CA ALA A 281 3.49 -11.89 -9.47
C ALA A 281 4.91 -11.34 -9.63
N CYS A 282 5.12 -10.39 -10.54
CA CYS A 282 6.42 -9.71 -10.72
C CYS A 282 6.84 -8.96 -9.46
N LEU A 283 5.91 -8.27 -8.78
CA LEU A 283 6.18 -7.57 -7.51
C LEU A 283 6.61 -8.54 -6.42
N ARG A 284 5.87 -9.64 -6.21
CA ARG A 284 6.27 -10.67 -5.24
C ARG A 284 7.64 -11.26 -5.54
N TRP A 285 7.92 -11.53 -6.81
CA TRP A 285 9.21 -12.03 -7.27
C TRP A 285 10.35 -11.04 -7.00
N LEU A 286 10.12 -9.75 -7.31
CA LEU A 286 11.07 -8.66 -7.08
C LEU A 286 11.37 -8.50 -5.59
N PHE A 287 10.35 -8.40 -4.75
CA PHE A 287 10.52 -8.23 -3.31
C PHE A 287 11.19 -9.44 -2.65
N ALA A 288 10.84 -10.67 -3.05
CA ALA A 288 11.47 -11.86 -2.52
C ALA A 288 12.99 -11.89 -2.76
N ARG A 289 13.46 -11.37 -3.89
CA ARG A 289 14.89 -11.30 -4.22
C ARG A 289 15.59 -10.07 -3.67
N LEU A 290 14.93 -8.90 -3.72
CA LEU A 290 15.46 -7.66 -3.16
C LEU A 290 15.75 -7.80 -1.67
N HIS A 291 14.88 -8.53 -0.98
CA HIS A 291 14.98 -8.80 0.44
C HIS A 291 15.54 -10.18 0.75
N GLY A 292 15.95 -11.01 -0.21
CA GLY A 292 16.39 -12.39 0.05
C GLY A 292 17.48 -12.49 1.13
N ASP A 293 18.47 -11.60 1.10
CA ASP A 293 19.54 -11.55 2.11
C ASP A 293 19.09 -10.98 3.47
N LEU A 294 18.09 -10.09 3.49
CA LEU A 294 17.50 -9.54 4.72
C LEU A 294 16.36 -10.42 5.26
N ALA A 295 15.75 -11.26 4.42
CA ALA A 295 14.66 -12.16 4.71
C ALA A 295 15.18 -13.46 5.32
N ALA A 296 16.40 -13.87 4.95
CA ALA A 296 17.10 -14.95 5.63
C ALA A 296 17.43 -14.62 7.11
N THR A 297 17.59 -13.34 7.47
CA THR A 297 18.04 -12.94 8.82
C THR A 297 17.07 -12.08 9.62
N VAL A 298 16.12 -11.35 9.00
CA VAL A 298 15.27 -10.35 9.69
C VAL A 298 13.80 -10.37 9.26
N VAL A 299 13.44 -10.79 8.05
CA VAL A 299 12.04 -10.79 7.59
C VAL A 299 11.48 -12.21 7.59
N ARG A 300 10.90 -12.62 8.72
CA ARG A 300 9.73 -13.52 8.65
C ARG A 300 8.71 -12.86 7.72
N ASP A 301 7.97 -13.62 6.93
CA ASP A 301 6.87 -13.23 6.02
C ASP A 301 5.80 -12.23 6.54
N SER A 302 5.99 -11.52 7.65
CA SER A 302 4.99 -10.75 8.37
C SER A 302 4.78 -9.33 7.86
N ALA A 303 5.78 -8.44 7.70
CA ALA A 303 5.47 -7.00 7.57
C ALA A 303 4.56 -6.64 6.38
N SER A 304 4.91 -7.03 5.16
CA SER A 304 4.09 -6.76 3.97
C SER A 304 2.78 -7.56 3.95
N ALA A 305 2.78 -8.76 4.53
CA ALA A 305 1.57 -9.58 4.60
C ALA A 305 0.59 -9.08 5.67
N VAL A 306 1.10 -8.63 6.82
CA VAL A 306 0.35 -7.90 7.85
C VAL A 306 -0.22 -6.62 7.24
N HIS A 307 0.57 -5.89 6.44
CA HIS A 307 0.06 -4.71 5.74
C HIS A 307 -1.11 -5.03 4.80
N GLN A 308 -0.99 -6.06 3.96
CA GLN A 308 -2.09 -6.49 3.08
C GLN A 308 -3.32 -6.97 3.86
N GLU A 309 -3.12 -7.79 4.90
CA GLU A 309 -4.21 -8.24 5.78
C GLU A 309 -4.94 -7.07 6.44
N LEU A 310 -4.20 -6.04 6.89
CA LEU A 310 -4.80 -4.84 7.46
C LEU A 310 -5.64 -4.08 6.43
N LEU A 311 -5.16 -3.96 5.18
CA LEU A 311 -5.94 -3.32 4.11
C LEU A 311 -7.24 -4.07 3.81
N GLU A 312 -7.20 -5.40 3.76
CA GLU A 312 -8.41 -6.23 3.58
C GLU A 312 -9.38 -6.07 4.75
N CYS A 313 -8.88 -6.05 5.98
CA CYS A 313 -9.68 -5.80 7.16
C CYS A 313 -10.34 -4.41 7.13
N TYR A 314 -9.58 -3.35 6.84
CA TYR A 314 -10.12 -2.00 6.74
C TYR A 314 -11.11 -1.85 5.60
N ALA A 315 -10.91 -2.53 4.47
CA ALA A 315 -11.88 -2.55 3.38
C ALA A 315 -13.20 -3.23 3.80
N LEU A 316 -13.13 -4.32 4.59
CA LEU A 316 -14.31 -4.95 5.17
C LEU A 316 -15.01 -4.02 6.16
N ILE A 317 -14.28 -3.39 7.08
CA ILE A 317 -14.81 -2.46 8.08
C ILE A 317 -15.45 -1.24 7.42
N ALA A 318 -14.82 -0.67 6.39
CA ALA A 318 -15.37 0.45 5.63
C ALA A 318 -16.68 0.09 4.94
N ARG A 319 -16.80 -1.15 4.42
CA ARG A 319 -18.02 -1.62 3.75
C ARG A 319 -19.14 -1.95 4.73
N MET A 320 -18.81 -2.57 5.85
CA MET A 320 -19.81 -3.01 6.84
C MET A 320 -20.14 -1.94 7.87
N GLY A 321 -19.32 -0.90 7.99
CA GLY A 321 -19.41 0.08 9.06
C GLY A 321 -18.81 -0.42 10.39
N ARG A 322 -18.37 0.53 11.20
CA ARG A 322 -17.94 0.29 12.57
C ARG A 322 -19.15 0.00 13.46
N GLY A 323 -18.92 -0.60 14.63
CA GLY A 323 -20.00 -0.93 15.55
C GLY A 323 -19.52 -1.54 16.86
N VAL A 324 -20.25 -2.54 17.36
CA VAL A 324 -19.93 -3.15 18.65
C VAL A 324 -19.05 -4.35 18.46
N VAL A 325 -17.91 -4.37 19.13
CA VAL A 325 -16.95 -5.47 19.09
C VAL A 325 -17.09 -6.30 20.35
N TYR A 326 -17.42 -7.58 20.17
CA TYR A 326 -17.54 -8.53 21.25
C TYR A 326 -16.27 -9.37 21.38
N TYR A 327 -15.81 -9.51 22.62
CA TYR A 327 -14.73 -10.40 23.02
C TYR A 327 -15.25 -11.41 24.04
N GLY A 328 -14.69 -12.62 24.04
CA GLY A 328 -15.11 -13.66 24.98
C GLY A 328 -14.48 -15.02 24.69
N SER A 329 -14.74 -15.99 25.56
CA SER A 329 -14.13 -17.32 25.48
C SER A 329 -14.51 -18.06 24.19
N ALA A 330 -13.51 -18.56 23.47
CA ALA A 330 -13.69 -19.54 22.39
C ALA A 330 -13.93 -20.98 22.89
N ARG A 331 -13.78 -21.22 24.20
CA ARG A 331 -13.85 -22.57 24.82
C ARG A 331 -15.20 -22.88 25.45
N LEU A 332 -15.96 -21.84 25.84
CA LEU A 332 -17.30 -22.02 26.41
C LEU A 332 -18.27 -22.43 25.30
N LYS A 333 -19.02 -23.51 25.54
CA LYS A 333 -19.97 -24.08 24.59
C LYS A 333 -21.40 -23.63 24.92
N GLN A 334 -22.37 -24.09 24.11
CA GLN A 334 -23.78 -23.69 24.23
C GLN A 334 -24.45 -24.09 25.55
N ASP A 335 -23.91 -25.11 26.21
CA ASP A 335 -24.34 -25.59 27.52
C ASP A 335 -23.83 -24.72 28.69
N CYS A 336 -22.96 -23.73 28.44
CA CYS A 336 -22.50 -22.86 29.52
C CYS A 336 -23.64 -21.92 29.99
N PRO A 337 -23.72 -21.62 31.31
CA PRO A 337 -24.78 -20.77 31.88
C PRO A 337 -24.87 -19.36 31.27
N HIS A 338 -23.78 -18.87 30.67
CA HIS A 338 -23.69 -17.54 30.11
C HIS A 338 -24.09 -17.46 28.62
N TRP A 339 -24.25 -18.60 27.93
CA TRP A 339 -24.48 -18.62 26.49
C TRP A 339 -25.72 -17.83 26.09
N GLN A 340 -26.87 -18.17 26.67
CA GLN A 340 -28.14 -17.52 26.34
C GLN A 340 -28.11 -16.02 26.65
N ARG A 341 -27.50 -15.63 27.78
CA ARG A 341 -27.30 -14.23 28.16
C ARG A 341 -26.50 -13.47 27.08
N ALA A 342 -25.48 -14.09 26.49
CA ALA A 342 -24.70 -13.48 25.41
C ALA A 342 -25.48 -13.39 24.08
N VAL A 343 -26.31 -14.39 23.75
CA VAL A 343 -27.22 -14.33 22.59
C VAL A 343 -28.19 -13.16 22.75
N ASP A 344 -28.87 -13.07 23.89
CA ASP A 344 -29.86 -12.03 24.14
C ASP A 344 -29.21 -10.64 24.13
N LEU A 345 -28.04 -10.50 24.77
CA LEU A 345 -27.29 -9.25 24.75
C LEU A 345 -26.92 -8.82 23.32
N GLY A 346 -26.41 -9.75 22.50
CA GLY A 346 -26.06 -9.46 21.11
C GLY A 346 -27.26 -9.00 20.29
N ARG A 347 -28.44 -9.63 20.51
CA ARG A 347 -29.69 -9.26 19.85
C ARG A 347 -30.16 -7.86 20.25
N GLU A 348 -30.15 -7.56 21.54
CA GLU A 348 -30.68 -6.31 22.09
C GLU A 348 -29.78 -5.12 21.78
N VAL A 349 -28.46 -5.26 21.91
CA VAL A 349 -27.51 -4.21 21.57
C VAL A 349 -27.55 -3.88 20.07
N ALA A 350 -27.63 -4.89 19.20
CA ALA A 350 -27.75 -4.68 17.76
C ALA A 350 -29.03 -3.92 17.39
N ARG A 351 -30.14 -4.14 18.11
CA ARG A 351 -31.38 -3.36 17.96
C ARG A 351 -31.25 -1.94 18.50
N LEU A 352 -30.63 -1.78 19.66
CA LEU A 352 -30.48 -0.49 20.34
C LEU A 352 -29.61 0.48 19.54
N LEU A 353 -28.43 0.01 19.10
CA LEU A 353 -27.44 0.88 18.45
C LEU A 353 -27.60 0.95 16.94
N ASP A 354 -28.23 -0.05 16.31
CA ASP A 354 -28.38 -0.15 14.86
C ASP A 354 -27.05 -0.04 14.11
N CYS A 355 -26.07 -0.83 14.56
CA CYS A 355 -24.73 -0.87 14.00
C CYS A 355 -24.28 -2.33 13.75
N THR A 356 -23.12 -2.49 13.15
CA THR A 356 -22.55 -3.82 12.88
C THR A 356 -22.05 -4.48 14.16
N THR A 357 -22.37 -5.75 14.34
CA THR A 357 -21.80 -6.59 15.40
C THR A 357 -20.53 -7.25 14.91
N TRP A 358 -19.40 -6.95 15.53
CA TRP A 358 -18.08 -7.45 15.19
C TRP A 358 -17.59 -8.51 16.17
N SER A 359 -16.94 -9.55 15.66
CA SER A 359 -16.29 -10.57 16.48
C SER A 359 -15.08 -11.21 15.80
N GLY A 360 -14.39 -12.10 16.52
CA GLY A 360 -13.31 -12.93 15.96
C GLY A 360 -13.78 -14.02 14.98
N GLY A 361 -15.09 -14.23 14.81
CA GLY A 361 -15.66 -15.28 13.96
C GLY A 361 -15.31 -16.73 14.41
N GLY A 362 -14.86 -16.86 15.65
CA GLY A 362 -14.58 -18.11 16.37
C GLY A 362 -15.79 -18.68 17.10
N PRO A 363 -15.75 -19.94 17.57
CA PRO A 363 -16.82 -20.51 18.39
C PRO A 363 -16.94 -19.82 19.75
N GLY A 364 -17.98 -20.14 20.51
CA GLY A 364 -18.11 -19.77 21.91
C GLY A 364 -18.84 -18.45 22.17
N MET A 365 -18.40 -17.66 23.15
CA MET A 365 -19.17 -16.49 23.61
C MET A 365 -19.34 -15.41 22.53
N MET A 366 -18.32 -15.21 21.69
CA MET A 366 -18.40 -14.31 20.53
C MET A 366 -19.39 -14.80 19.47
N GLN A 367 -19.48 -16.13 19.28
CA GLN A 367 -20.48 -16.74 18.42
C GLN A 367 -21.89 -16.49 18.96
N ALA A 368 -22.11 -16.66 20.26
CA ALA A 368 -23.40 -16.40 20.90
C ALA A 368 -23.92 -14.98 20.61
N ALA A 369 -23.08 -13.97 20.86
CA ALA A 369 -23.44 -12.57 20.56
C ALA A 369 -23.72 -12.33 19.06
N THR A 370 -22.92 -12.94 18.18
CA THR A 370 -23.11 -12.83 16.74
C THR A 370 -24.43 -13.47 16.28
N LEU A 371 -24.81 -14.62 16.85
CA LEU A 371 -26.09 -15.28 16.55
C LEU A 371 -27.28 -14.40 16.97
N GLY A 372 -27.20 -13.76 18.14
CA GLY A 372 -28.23 -12.80 18.57
C GLY A 372 -28.42 -11.64 17.59
N ALA A 373 -27.32 -11.07 17.08
CA ALA A 373 -27.39 -10.00 16.08
C ALA A 373 -27.97 -10.48 14.74
N LEU A 374 -27.66 -11.71 14.32
CA LEU A 374 -28.26 -12.35 13.14
C LEU A 374 -29.77 -12.56 13.32
N GLU A 375 -30.24 -13.00 14.49
CA GLU A 375 -31.67 -13.12 14.82
C GLU A 375 -32.38 -11.75 14.79
N ALA A 376 -31.68 -10.68 15.16
CA ALA A 376 -32.16 -9.31 15.02
C ALA A 376 -32.15 -8.79 13.57
N LYS A 377 -31.68 -9.59 12.59
CA LYS A 377 -31.49 -9.21 11.18
C LYS A 377 -30.58 -7.98 11.02
N LYS A 378 -29.56 -7.88 11.86
CA LYS A 378 -28.56 -6.80 11.81
C LYS A 378 -27.25 -7.28 11.19
N PRO A 379 -26.42 -6.37 10.66
CA PRO A 379 -25.14 -6.75 10.04
C PRO A 379 -24.18 -7.37 11.06
N VAL A 380 -23.43 -8.39 10.63
CA VAL A 380 -22.42 -9.05 11.45
C VAL A 380 -21.10 -9.20 10.69
N GLY A 381 -19.99 -8.78 11.28
CA GLY A 381 -18.66 -8.82 10.69
C GLY A 381 -17.70 -9.71 11.49
N GLY A 382 -16.78 -10.40 10.80
CA GLY A 382 -15.79 -11.25 11.47
C GLY A 382 -14.36 -11.08 10.98
N ILE A 383 -13.41 -10.96 11.91
CA ILE A 383 -11.98 -10.98 11.63
C ILE A 383 -11.37 -12.26 12.17
N ARG A 384 -11.24 -13.27 11.30
CA ARG A 384 -10.93 -14.66 11.65
C ARG A 384 -9.43 -14.93 11.65
N ILE A 385 -9.01 -15.99 12.34
CA ILE A 385 -7.65 -16.54 12.29
C ILE A 385 -7.67 -18.07 12.21
N SER A 386 -6.60 -18.66 11.69
CA SER A 386 -6.47 -20.12 11.48
C SER A 386 -6.51 -20.95 12.77
N ARG A 387 -6.00 -20.40 13.88
CA ARG A 387 -5.92 -21.07 15.18
C ARG A 387 -6.41 -20.17 16.30
N GLU A 388 -7.42 -20.64 17.03
CA GLU A 388 -7.91 -19.99 18.25
C GLU A 388 -7.87 -20.96 19.42
N ALA A 389 -7.38 -20.47 20.57
CA ALA A 389 -7.30 -21.24 21.81
C ALA A 389 -6.63 -22.63 21.69
N GLY A 390 -5.72 -22.81 20.72
CA GLY A 390 -5.02 -24.08 20.46
C GLY A 390 -5.75 -25.04 19.51
N THR A 391 -6.91 -24.65 18.97
CA THR A 391 -7.69 -25.44 18.01
C THR A 391 -7.63 -24.83 16.61
N THR A 392 -7.55 -25.67 15.57
CA THR A 392 -7.66 -25.21 14.18
C THR A 392 -9.11 -24.87 13.90
N VAL A 393 -9.41 -23.62 13.54
CA VAL A 393 -10.76 -23.17 13.19
C VAL A 393 -11.08 -23.68 11.77
N ARG A 394 -11.47 -24.95 11.65
CA ARG A 394 -11.91 -25.62 10.41
C ARG A 394 -13.42 -25.83 10.34
N THR A 395 -14.20 -25.12 11.14
CA THR A 395 -15.66 -25.25 11.19
C THR A 395 -16.36 -24.32 10.21
N ALA A 396 -17.52 -24.79 9.71
CA ALA A 396 -18.48 -23.99 8.96
C ALA A 396 -18.76 -22.69 9.70
N SER A 397 -18.61 -21.56 9.01
CA SER A 397 -18.79 -20.25 9.64
C SER A 397 -20.27 -19.96 9.79
N TYR A 398 -20.68 -19.54 10.99
CA TYR A 398 -21.98 -18.91 11.21
C TYR A 398 -22.05 -17.49 10.61
N LEU A 399 -20.93 -16.96 10.11
CA LEU A 399 -20.88 -15.69 9.40
C LEU A 399 -21.13 -15.90 7.91
N PRO A 400 -21.86 -14.99 7.25
CA PRO A 400 -21.94 -14.97 5.79
C PRO A 400 -20.53 -14.82 5.19
N THR A 401 -20.23 -15.55 4.11
CA THR A 401 -18.89 -15.56 3.47
C THR A 401 -18.40 -14.16 3.11
N ALA A 402 -19.30 -13.28 2.65
CA ALA A 402 -18.96 -11.90 2.28
C ALA A 402 -18.78 -10.95 3.48
N SER A 403 -18.90 -11.43 4.72
CA SER A 403 -18.86 -10.61 5.94
C SER A 403 -17.68 -10.98 6.85
N ALA A 404 -16.70 -11.70 6.33
CA ALA A 404 -15.52 -12.08 7.09
C ALA A 404 -14.23 -11.95 6.28
N VAL A 405 -13.15 -11.58 6.96
CA VAL A 405 -11.78 -11.64 6.45
C VAL A 405 -10.98 -12.59 7.32
N PHE A 406 -9.98 -13.24 6.73
CA PHE A 406 -9.12 -14.19 7.42
C PHE A 406 -7.70 -13.64 7.52
N CYS A 407 -7.24 -13.42 8.75
CA CYS A 407 -5.88 -13.02 9.04
C CYS A 407 -5.00 -14.25 9.27
N ARG A 408 -3.76 -14.22 8.75
CA ARG A 408 -2.72 -15.16 9.14
C ARG A 408 -2.07 -14.73 10.46
N PHE A 409 -1.97 -13.43 10.71
CA PHE A 409 -1.30 -12.87 11.88
C PHE A 409 -2.27 -12.36 12.93
N LEU A 410 -1.97 -12.65 14.20
CA LEU A 410 -2.74 -12.15 15.33
C LEU A 410 -2.69 -10.62 15.44
N SER A 411 -1.56 -10.00 15.05
CA SER A 411 -1.40 -8.55 15.05
C SER A 411 -2.39 -7.85 14.12
N SER A 412 -2.58 -8.36 12.90
CA SER A 412 -3.52 -7.81 11.93
C SER A 412 -4.95 -7.86 12.48
N ARG A 413 -5.31 -9.02 13.05
CA ARG A 413 -6.63 -9.25 13.65
C ARG A 413 -6.90 -8.31 14.81
N LYS A 414 -5.95 -8.15 15.75
CA LYS A 414 -6.10 -7.28 16.92
C LYS A 414 -6.36 -5.84 16.51
N VAL A 415 -5.51 -5.30 15.63
CA VAL A 415 -5.65 -3.93 15.11
C VAL A 415 -6.97 -3.75 14.37
N ALA A 416 -7.40 -4.72 13.56
CA ALA A 416 -8.67 -4.66 12.86
C ALA A 416 -9.88 -4.67 13.80
N LEU A 417 -9.88 -5.51 14.84
CA LEU A 417 -10.95 -5.54 15.84
C LEU A 417 -10.98 -4.25 16.67
N VAL A 418 -9.82 -3.64 16.95
CA VAL A 418 -9.76 -2.29 17.54
C VAL A 418 -10.43 -1.29 16.60
N ASP A 419 -10.01 -1.20 15.33
CA ASP A 419 -10.58 -0.24 14.37
C ASP A 419 -12.08 -0.44 14.11
N ALA A 420 -12.58 -1.67 14.19
CA ALA A 420 -14.00 -1.96 14.06
C ALA A 420 -14.87 -1.29 15.14
N GLY A 421 -14.28 -0.95 16.30
CA GLY A 421 -14.97 -0.33 17.44
C GLY A 421 -14.67 1.17 17.65
N VAL A 422 -13.81 1.80 16.85
CA VAL A 422 -13.49 3.24 17.06
C VAL A 422 -14.62 4.16 16.61
N ARG A 423 -14.71 5.36 17.20
CA ARG A 423 -15.65 6.41 16.78
C ARG A 423 -14.92 7.52 16.03
N ALA A 424 -15.19 7.62 14.73
CA ALA A 424 -14.66 8.66 13.87
C ALA A 424 -15.55 9.91 13.83
N ALA A 425 -16.85 9.76 14.14
CA ALA A 425 -17.82 10.84 14.22
C ALA A 425 -18.68 10.74 15.49
N GLU A 426 -19.31 11.84 15.91
CA GLU A 426 -20.22 11.86 17.08
C GLU A 426 -21.43 10.95 16.88
N THR A 427 -21.89 10.80 15.64
CA THR A 427 -23.01 9.94 15.26
C THR A 427 -22.68 8.46 15.29
N ASP A 428 -21.40 8.08 15.34
CA ASP A 428 -21.00 6.67 15.40
C ASP A 428 -21.43 6.06 16.74
N ARG A 429 -22.10 4.91 16.66
CA ARG A 429 -22.52 4.12 17.82
C ARG A 429 -21.69 2.84 17.86
N THR A 430 -20.67 2.83 18.71
CA THR A 430 -19.74 1.70 18.86
C THR A 430 -19.53 1.35 20.33
N ALA A 431 -19.00 0.17 20.62
CA ALA A 431 -18.59 -0.20 21.98
C ALA A 431 -17.64 -1.40 21.93
N TYR A 432 -16.84 -1.56 22.97
CA TYR A 432 -16.14 -2.81 23.25
C TYR A 432 -16.83 -3.52 24.41
N ILE A 433 -17.31 -4.74 24.17
CA ILE A 433 -18.03 -5.55 25.17
C ILE A 433 -17.28 -6.85 25.42
N PHE A 434 -16.91 -7.08 26.67
CA PHE A 434 -16.15 -8.25 27.11
C PHE A 434 -17.05 -9.21 27.89
N LEU A 435 -17.37 -10.34 27.25
CA LEU A 435 -18.06 -11.48 27.86
C LEU A 435 -17.07 -12.34 28.67
N PRO A 436 -17.52 -13.25 29.53
CA PRO A 436 -16.65 -14.20 30.22
C PRO A 436 -15.65 -14.90 29.28
N GLY A 437 -14.37 -14.85 29.63
CA GLY A 437 -13.27 -15.08 28.70
C GLY A 437 -11.96 -15.52 29.35
N GLY A 438 -11.08 -16.13 28.57
CA GLY A 438 -9.76 -16.62 29.02
C GLY A 438 -8.62 -15.65 28.71
N LEU A 439 -7.39 -16.17 28.64
CA LEU A 439 -6.18 -15.38 28.39
C LEU A 439 -6.25 -14.52 27.12
N GLY A 440 -6.81 -15.03 26.02
CA GLY A 440 -6.96 -14.24 24.79
C GLY A 440 -7.89 -13.03 24.98
N THR A 441 -8.99 -13.23 25.72
CA THR A 441 -9.91 -12.14 26.06
C THR A 441 -9.26 -11.13 26.99
N MET A 442 -8.43 -11.58 27.94
CA MET A 442 -7.68 -10.66 28.82
C MET A 442 -6.61 -9.87 28.05
N ASP A 443 -5.91 -10.51 27.12
CA ASP A 443 -4.93 -9.88 26.24
C ASP A 443 -5.57 -8.75 25.39
N GLU A 444 -6.74 -9.01 24.79
CA GLU A 444 -7.53 -8.00 24.07
C GLU A 444 -8.05 -6.89 25.01
N LEU A 445 -8.45 -7.23 26.24
CA LEU A 445 -8.91 -6.25 27.23
C LEU A 445 -7.80 -5.27 27.62
N PHE A 446 -6.63 -5.79 28.02
CA PHE A 446 -5.50 -4.95 28.40
C PHE A 446 -4.96 -4.13 27.22
N GLU A 447 -5.03 -4.66 25.99
CA GLU A 447 -4.67 -3.90 24.78
C GLU A 447 -5.59 -2.68 24.60
N ILE A 448 -6.93 -2.86 24.67
CA ILE A 448 -7.88 -1.75 24.56
C ILE A 448 -7.70 -0.75 25.71
N MET A 449 -7.57 -1.22 26.95
CA MET A 449 -7.35 -0.35 28.12
C MET A 449 -6.08 0.49 27.95
N THR A 450 -4.98 -0.12 27.51
CA THR A 450 -3.71 0.58 27.27
C THR A 450 -3.84 1.60 26.14
N LEU A 451 -4.53 1.26 25.04
CA LEU A 451 -4.76 2.19 23.94
C LEU A 451 -5.64 3.39 24.35
N MET A 452 -6.63 3.18 25.21
CA MET A 452 -7.45 4.25 25.79
C MET A 452 -6.64 5.14 26.72
N GLN A 453 -5.87 4.54 27.65
CA GLN A 453 -4.97 5.24 28.57
C GLN A 453 -3.99 6.16 27.82
N LEU A 454 -3.36 5.64 26.75
CA LEU A 454 -2.39 6.39 25.95
C LEU A 454 -3.03 7.39 24.96
N LYS A 455 -4.37 7.43 24.86
CA LYS A 455 -5.10 8.15 23.80
C LYS A 455 -4.62 7.76 22.39
N LYS A 456 -4.32 6.47 22.20
CA LYS A 456 -3.84 5.86 20.94
C LYS A 456 -4.82 4.87 20.33
N LEU A 457 -6.05 4.80 20.85
CA LEU A 457 -7.13 3.98 20.27
C LEU A 457 -7.42 4.31 18.79
N GLY A 458 -7.06 5.51 18.32
CA GLY A 458 -7.38 5.97 16.95
C GLY A 458 -8.80 6.53 16.81
N SER A 459 -9.57 6.53 17.90
CA SER A 459 -10.89 7.14 17.99
C SER A 459 -10.81 8.66 18.20
N LYS A 460 -11.69 9.43 17.52
CA LYS A 460 -11.84 10.88 17.76
C LYS A 460 -12.75 11.18 18.95
N HIS A 461 -13.67 10.28 19.26
CA HIS A 461 -14.62 10.40 20.37
C HIS A 461 -14.46 9.25 21.37
N ALA A 462 -14.94 9.44 22.60
CA ALA A 462 -14.89 8.40 23.63
C ALA A 462 -15.69 7.16 23.21
N VAL A 463 -15.17 5.96 23.51
CA VAL A 463 -15.83 4.68 23.20
C VAL A 463 -16.13 3.96 24.51
N PRO A 464 -17.36 3.47 24.73
CA PRO A 464 -17.69 2.66 25.90
C PRO A 464 -16.91 1.34 25.93
N LEU A 465 -16.34 1.01 27.09
CA LEU A 465 -15.71 -0.28 27.38
C LEU A 465 -16.46 -0.97 28.52
N ILE A 466 -17.10 -2.10 28.24
CA ILE A 466 -18.03 -2.76 29.17
C ILE A 466 -17.58 -4.20 29.43
N LEU A 467 -17.45 -4.57 30.71
CA LEU A 467 -17.18 -5.91 31.21
C LEU A 467 -18.48 -6.53 31.72
N CYS A 468 -18.92 -7.61 31.08
CA CYS A 468 -20.07 -8.39 31.51
C CYS A 468 -19.67 -9.30 32.69
N ASN A 469 -19.89 -8.83 33.91
CA ASN A 469 -19.56 -9.50 35.16
C ASN A 469 -20.61 -10.54 35.58
N TYR A 470 -20.93 -11.45 34.67
CA TYR A 470 -21.91 -12.49 34.93
C TYR A 470 -21.43 -13.37 36.09
N ASP A 471 -22.25 -13.45 37.13
CA ASP A 471 -22.01 -14.27 38.31
C ASP A 471 -20.63 -13.98 38.97
N GLY A 472 -20.15 -12.73 38.88
CA GLY A 472 -18.89 -12.29 39.48
C GLY A 472 -17.62 -12.68 38.71
N PHE A 473 -17.73 -13.08 37.45
CA PHE A 473 -16.58 -13.57 36.65
C PHE A 473 -15.34 -12.67 36.67
N TYR A 474 -15.53 -11.35 36.64
CA TYR A 474 -14.46 -10.34 36.62
C TYR A 474 -14.04 -9.84 38.01
N ASP A 475 -14.62 -10.33 39.11
CA ASP A 475 -14.31 -9.86 40.47
C ASP A 475 -12.82 -10.05 40.82
N GLY A 476 -12.22 -11.16 40.39
CA GLY A 476 -10.79 -11.41 40.55
C GLY A 476 -9.91 -10.39 39.79
N LEU A 477 -10.31 -10.04 38.56
CA LEU A 477 -9.63 -9.02 37.77
C LEU A 477 -9.77 -7.64 38.44
N MET A 478 -10.96 -7.31 38.94
CA MET A 478 -11.20 -6.04 39.64
C MET A 478 -10.34 -5.93 40.90
N ASN A 479 -10.18 -7.02 41.66
CA ASN A 479 -9.27 -7.07 42.81
C ASN A 479 -7.80 -6.89 42.39
N PHE A 480 -7.40 -7.44 41.25
CA PHE A 480 -6.06 -7.25 40.70
C PHE A 480 -5.82 -5.78 40.28
N LEU A 481 -6.77 -5.15 39.58
CA LEU A 481 -6.69 -3.73 39.22
C LEU A 481 -6.64 -2.82 40.46
N ARG A 482 -7.39 -3.14 41.52
CA ARG A 482 -7.26 -2.47 42.83
C ARG A 482 -5.88 -2.61 43.44
N ALA A 483 -5.25 -3.77 43.31
CA ALA A 483 -3.88 -3.96 43.76
C ALA A 483 -2.91 -3.09 42.94
N MET A 484 -3.10 -2.96 41.63
CA MET A 484 -2.30 -2.07 40.78
C MET A 484 -2.43 -0.60 41.20
N ASP A 485 -3.65 -0.14 41.46
CA ASP A 485 -3.92 1.23 41.94
C ASP A 485 -3.26 1.50 43.29
N ARG A 486 -3.41 0.59 44.27
CA ARG A 486 -2.73 0.69 45.57
C ARG A 486 -1.20 0.72 45.49
N ASN A 487 -0.62 0.06 44.49
CA ASN A 487 0.83 0.06 44.27
C ASN A 487 1.30 1.21 43.35
N GLY A 488 0.40 2.09 42.90
CA GLY A 488 0.72 3.22 42.03
C GLY A 488 1.12 2.81 40.61
N THR A 489 0.78 1.60 40.16
CA THR A 489 1.10 1.11 38.80
C THR A 489 -0.02 1.40 37.78
N VAL A 490 -1.22 1.76 38.25
CA VAL A 490 -2.36 2.28 37.49
C VAL A 490 -3.02 3.37 38.35
N GLY A 491 -3.62 4.41 37.75
CA GLY A 491 -4.41 5.40 38.49
C GLY A 491 -5.92 5.21 38.31
N ALA A 492 -6.71 5.52 39.34
CA ALA A 492 -8.18 5.48 39.28
C ALA A 492 -8.81 6.23 38.08
N ALA A 493 -8.17 7.31 37.60
CA ALA A 493 -8.60 8.07 36.43
C ALA A 493 -8.48 7.28 35.11
N GLU A 494 -7.61 6.28 35.05
CA GLU A 494 -7.38 5.42 33.87
C GLU A 494 -8.44 4.32 33.78
N LEU A 495 -9.13 4.02 34.88
CA LEU A 495 -10.21 3.03 34.98
C LEU A 495 -11.61 3.66 34.95
N LYS A 496 -11.71 4.98 34.72
CA LYS A 496 -13.00 5.70 34.75
C LYS A 496 -13.96 5.33 33.63
N ASP A 497 -13.41 4.81 32.52
CA ASP A 497 -14.10 4.49 31.28
C ASP A 497 -14.44 3.00 31.16
N VAL A 498 -13.99 2.17 32.13
CA VAL A 498 -14.34 0.75 32.23
C VAL A 498 -15.63 0.61 33.05
N MET A 499 -16.65 -0.01 32.46
CA MET A 499 -17.96 -0.25 33.10
C MET A 499 -18.12 -1.73 33.43
N LEU A 500 -18.57 -2.03 34.64
CA LEU A 500 -18.85 -3.39 35.10
C LEU A 500 -20.37 -3.58 35.15
N ALA A 501 -20.88 -4.55 34.39
CA ALA A 501 -22.31 -4.83 34.29
C ALA A 501 -22.61 -6.27 34.72
N ALA A 502 -23.39 -6.46 35.78
CA ALA A 502 -23.78 -7.78 36.29
C ALA A 502 -24.85 -8.45 35.43
N HIS A 503 -25.68 -7.64 34.74
CA HIS A 503 -26.83 -8.08 33.94
C HIS A 503 -26.88 -7.39 32.57
N ASN A 504 -27.60 -7.97 31.60
CA ASN A 504 -27.69 -7.42 30.25
C ASN A 504 -28.34 -6.03 30.25
N GLU A 505 -29.29 -5.84 31.16
CA GLU A 505 -30.01 -4.60 31.36
C GLU A 505 -29.06 -3.45 31.70
N GLU A 506 -28.08 -3.69 32.56
CA GLU A 506 -27.07 -2.69 32.92
C GLU A 506 -26.18 -2.32 31.73
N VAL A 507 -25.87 -3.27 30.84
CA VAL A 507 -25.13 -3.00 29.60
C VAL A 507 -25.95 -2.10 28.68
N LEU A 508 -27.22 -2.44 28.46
CA LEU A 508 -28.12 -1.67 27.61
C LEU A 508 -28.36 -0.26 28.15
N ASP A 509 -28.56 -0.13 29.45
CA ASP A 509 -28.78 1.15 30.11
C ASP A 509 -27.53 2.02 30.07
N THR A 510 -26.34 1.42 30.20
CA THR A 510 -25.06 2.11 30.02
C THR A 510 -24.93 2.67 28.60
N LEU A 511 -25.23 1.86 27.58
CA LEU A 511 -25.15 2.28 26.18
C LEU A 511 -26.21 3.32 25.84
N ALA A 512 -27.45 3.13 26.30
CA ALA A 512 -28.54 4.07 26.10
C ALA A 512 -28.23 5.43 26.73
N ALA A 513 -27.75 5.45 27.97
CA ALA A 513 -27.32 6.67 28.64
C ALA A 513 -26.15 7.35 27.92
N PHE A 514 -25.14 6.59 27.50
CA PHE A 514 -23.96 7.12 26.81
C PHE A 514 -24.31 7.78 25.47
N TYR A 515 -25.24 7.20 24.71
CA TYR A 515 -25.65 7.68 23.40
C TYR A 515 -26.91 8.56 23.39
N GLY A 516 -27.49 8.83 24.57
CA GLY A 516 -28.73 9.61 24.67
C GLY A 516 -29.93 8.93 24.01
N LEU A 517 -30.03 7.60 24.08
CA LEU A 517 -31.09 6.81 23.44
C LEU A 517 -32.18 6.45 24.46
N SER A 518 -33.42 6.37 23.99
CA SER A 518 -34.53 5.81 24.77
C SER A 518 -34.58 4.30 24.62
N ARG A 519 -34.60 3.57 25.73
CA ARG A 519 -34.82 2.13 25.75
C ARG A 519 -36.32 1.83 25.85
N LYS A 520 -36.76 0.80 25.12
CA LYS A 520 -38.12 0.25 25.21
C LYS A 520 -38.04 -1.17 25.74
N VAL A 521 -38.86 -1.50 26.73
CA VAL A 521 -39.08 -2.86 27.23
C VAL A 521 -40.56 -3.17 26.98
N ASP A 522 -40.84 -4.25 26.25
CA ASP A 522 -42.21 -4.64 25.84
C ASP A 522 -43.04 -3.54 25.15
N GLY A 523 -42.38 -2.60 24.46
CA GLY A 523 -43.02 -1.53 23.70
C GLY A 523 -43.18 -0.20 24.46
N GLU A 524 -43.02 -0.21 25.78
CA GLU A 524 -43.09 0.97 26.66
C GLU A 524 -41.69 1.56 26.92
N PRO A 525 -41.53 2.90 26.93
CA PRO A 525 -40.26 3.55 27.24
C PRO A 525 -39.88 3.38 28.72
N THR A 526 -38.64 2.97 29.01
CA THR A 526 -38.13 2.90 30.38
C THR A 526 -37.60 4.25 30.85
N HIS A 527 -38.21 4.83 31.88
CA HIS A 527 -37.86 6.16 32.40
C HIS A 527 -36.71 6.15 33.43
N HIS A 528 -36.35 5.00 33.99
CA HIS A 528 -35.24 4.84 34.93
C HIS A 528 -34.21 3.87 34.37
N LEU A 529 -33.06 4.40 33.93
CA LEU A 529 -31.90 3.62 33.52
C LEU A 529 -31.07 3.27 34.76
N THR A 530 -30.57 2.03 34.83
CA THR A 530 -29.66 1.56 35.88
C THR A 530 -28.33 1.12 35.25
N PRO A 531 -27.43 2.07 34.90
CA PRO A 531 -26.15 1.73 34.27
C PRO A 531 -25.26 0.87 35.15
N GLY A 532 -24.32 0.16 34.52
CA GLY A 532 -23.29 -0.59 35.20
C GLY A 532 -22.40 0.31 36.07
N LYS A 533 -21.72 -0.31 37.05
CA LYS A 533 -20.84 0.40 37.98
C LYS A 533 -19.52 0.75 37.30
N ARG A 534 -19.04 1.97 37.47
CA ARG A 534 -17.70 2.36 36.99
C ARG A 534 -16.64 1.59 37.75
N ALA A 535 -15.65 1.02 37.07
CA ALA A 535 -14.52 0.35 37.70
C ALA A 535 -13.81 1.26 38.72
N SER A 536 -13.57 2.53 38.36
CA SER A 536 -13.04 3.57 39.28
C SER A 536 -13.82 3.71 40.59
N SER A 537 -15.17 3.63 40.56
CA SER A 537 -16.02 3.73 41.76
C SER A 537 -15.89 2.51 42.67
N LEU A 538 -15.47 1.37 42.10
CA LEU A 538 -15.22 0.15 42.82
C LEU A 538 -13.81 0.11 43.42
N LEU A 539 -12.90 1.04 43.11
CA LEU A 539 -11.56 1.07 43.72
C LEU A 539 -11.58 1.63 45.14
N GLY A 540 -12.58 2.47 45.48
CA GLY A 540 -12.68 3.17 46.77
C GLY A 540 -13.60 2.53 47.81
N GLN A 541 -14.22 1.37 47.55
CA GLN A 541 -15.05 0.68 48.55
C GLN A 541 -14.17 -0.25 49.40
N LEU A 542 -13.83 0.24 50.60
CA LEU A 542 -13.14 -0.46 51.70
C LEU A 542 -13.89 -1.74 52.12
N PRO A 543 -13.17 -2.76 52.61
CA PRO A 543 -13.03 -2.91 54.06
C PRO A 543 -11.74 -2.31 54.61
#